data_AF-A0A4U9HN89-F1
#
_entry.id   AF-A0A4U9HN89-F1
#
_cell.length_a   1.000
_cell.length_b   1.000
_cell.length_c   1.000
_cell.angle_alpha   90.00
_cell.angle_beta   90.00
_cell.angle_gamma   90.00
#
_symmetry.space_group_name_H-M   'P 1'
#
loop_
_entity.id
_entity.type
_entity.pdbx_description
1 polymer ?
#
loop_
_entity_poly.entity_id
_entity_poly.type
_entity_poly.pdbx_seq_one_letter_code
_entity_poly.pdbx_strand_id
1 'polypeptide(L)' 'MWGLLYRAFHIQPDTGHAGRQTRQYPCIHLDERLRCGLFHSPLRPKVCAGLQPSREMCADSRDEALIYLVCLEAETAP' A
#
# COMPACT_ATOMS: atom_id res chain seq x y z
N MET A 1 -17.55 37.57 -14.15
CA MET A 1 -16.62 36.88 -15.08
C MET A 1 -15.33 36.47 -14.35
N TRP A 2 -15.42 35.77 -13.20
CA TRP A 2 -14.28 35.20 -12.43
C TRP A 2 -14.77 33.99 -11.59
N GLY A 3 -15.79 33.24 -12.06
CA GLY A 3 -16.47 32.19 -11.28
C GLY A 3 -16.43 30.77 -11.88
N LEU A 4 -15.75 30.58 -13.01
CA LEU A 4 -15.78 29.32 -13.76
C LEU A 4 -14.42 28.61 -13.90
N LEU A 5 -13.32 29.21 -13.42
CA LEU A 5 -12.00 28.59 -13.42
C LEU A 5 -11.58 28.00 -12.07
N TYR A 6 -12.32 28.27 -10.99
CA TYR A 6 -12.03 27.76 -9.64
C TYR A 6 -12.65 26.37 -9.34
N ARG A 7 -13.24 25.73 -10.35
CA ARG A 7 -14.06 24.51 -10.20
C ARG A 7 -13.53 23.32 -11.01
N ALA A 8 -12.24 23.34 -11.33
CA ALA A 8 -11.54 22.20 -11.91
C ALA A 8 -10.89 21.39 -10.78
N PHE A 9 -11.69 20.46 -10.25
CA PHE A 9 -11.22 19.18 -9.68
C PHE A 9 -10.36 19.27 -8.41
N HIS A 10 -10.95 19.68 -7.29
CA HIS A 10 -11.42 18.74 -6.27
C HIS A 10 -10.46 17.57 -6.01
N ILE A 11 -9.44 17.83 -5.19
CA ILE A 11 -9.05 16.90 -4.13
C ILE A 11 -10.34 16.48 -3.44
N GLN A 12 -10.81 15.25 -3.66
CA GLN A 12 -11.93 14.72 -2.89
C GLN A 12 -11.44 14.48 -1.46
N PRO A 13 -12.07 15.09 -0.46
CA PRO A 13 -11.94 14.61 0.90
C PRO A 13 -12.72 13.28 1.01
N ASP A 14 -12.25 12.40 1.88
CA ASP A 14 -13.03 11.38 2.58
C ASP A 14 -14.10 10.57 1.80
N THR A 15 -13.69 9.68 0.89
CA THR A 15 -14.41 8.40 0.76
C THR A 15 -13.56 7.29 1.37
N GLY A 16 -13.94 6.91 2.59
CA GLY A 16 -13.42 5.71 3.24
C GLY A 16 -13.46 4.54 2.27
N HIS A 17 -12.29 3.99 1.96
CA HIS A 17 -12.19 2.75 1.22
C HIS A 17 -12.59 1.59 2.14
N ALA A 18 -13.89 1.50 2.38
CA ALA A 18 -14.53 0.30 2.87
C ALA A 18 -14.55 -0.73 1.73
N GLY A 19 -13.45 -1.45 1.56
CA GLY A 19 -13.41 -2.57 0.62
C GLY A 19 -12.03 -2.82 0.02
N ARG A 20 -11.43 -3.94 0.41
CA ARG A 20 -10.28 -4.63 -0.18
C ARG A 20 -9.10 -3.72 -0.56
N GLN A 21 -8.04 -3.81 0.23
CA GLN A 21 -6.71 -3.29 -0.08
C GLN A 21 -6.23 -3.86 -1.42
N THR A 22 -6.48 -3.14 -2.51
CA THR A 22 -6.01 -3.51 -3.84
C THR A 22 -4.54 -3.13 -3.96
N ARG A 23 -3.76 -4.00 -4.58
CA ARG A 23 -2.29 -3.98 -4.71
C ARG A 23 -1.70 -2.70 -5.34
N GLN A 24 -2.54 -1.76 -5.79
CA GLN A 24 -2.15 -0.59 -6.57
C GLN A 24 -1.89 0.68 -5.75
N TYR A 25 -2.38 0.75 -4.50
CA TYR A 25 -2.20 1.94 -3.65
C TYR A 25 -1.43 1.61 -2.36
N PRO A 26 -0.57 2.51 -1.87
CA PRO A 26 0.12 2.32 -0.61
C PRO A 26 -0.88 2.18 0.55
N CYS A 27 -0.51 1.37 1.54
CA CYS A 27 -1.35 1.18 2.72
C CYS A 27 -1.51 2.50 3.50
N ILE A 28 -2.74 2.85 3.87
CA ILE A 28 -3.05 4.08 4.64
C ILE A 28 -2.40 4.13 6.03
N HIS A 29 -1.93 2.99 6.53
CA HIS A 29 -1.27 2.87 7.84
C HIS A 29 0.26 3.01 7.76
N LEU A 30 0.81 3.37 6.60
CA LEU A 30 2.25 3.62 6.45
C LEU A 30 2.59 5.03 6.94
N ASP A 31 3.72 5.15 7.63
CA ASP A 31 4.34 6.45 7.93
C ASP A 31 5.13 6.98 6.72
N GLU A 32 5.67 8.19 6.84
CA GLU A 32 6.51 8.84 5.82
C GLU A 32 7.77 8.03 5.45
N ARG A 33 8.17 7.07 6.29
CA ARG A 33 9.32 6.19 6.09
C ARG A 33 8.91 4.80 5.58
N LEU A 34 7.65 4.63 5.14
CA LEU A 34 7.08 3.38 4.64
C LEU A 34 7.05 2.24 5.69
N ARG A 35 6.97 2.58 6.99
CA ARG A 35 6.82 1.61 8.08
C ARG A 35 5.36 1.51 8.48
N CYS A 36 4.90 0.31 8.83
CA CYS A 36 3.54 0.10 9.30
C CYS A 36 3.37 0.63 10.74
N GLY A 37 2.53 1.66 10.92
CA GLY A 37 2.20 2.20 12.24
C GLY A 37 1.46 1.22 13.15
N LEU A 38 0.86 0.17 12.58
CA LEU A 38 0.15 -0.87 13.33
C LEU A 38 1.03 -2.08 13.68
N PHE A 39 2.34 -2.09 13.39
CA PHE A 39 3.14 -3.32 13.42
C PHE A 39 3.04 -4.13 14.72
N HIS A 40 3.03 -3.46 15.88
CA HIS A 40 2.87 -4.06 17.21
C HIS A 40 1.47 -3.88 17.81
N SER A 41 0.55 -3.27 17.06
CA SER A 41 -0.81 -2.99 17.53
C SER A 41 -1.68 -4.24 17.39
N PRO A 42 -2.57 -4.51 18.36
CA PRO A 42 -3.59 -5.55 18.22
C PRO A 42 -4.57 -5.26 17.06
N LEU A 43 -4.59 -4.03 16.54
CA LEU A 43 -5.38 -3.64 15.36
C LEU A 43 -4.74 -4.07 14.03
N ARG A 44 -3.52 -4.62 14.03
CA ARG A 44 -2.87 -5.12 12.81
C ARG A 44 -3.72 -6.24 12.18
N PRO A 45 -4.16 -6.11 10.91
CA PRO A 45 -4.95 -7.15 10.27
C PRO A 45 -4.23 -8.49 10.24
N LYS A 46 -4.97 -9.59 10.47
CA LYS A 46 -4.41 -10.95 10.51
C LYS A 46 -3.64 -11.33 9.24
N VAL A 47 -4.09 -10.88 8.07
CA VAL A 47 -3.39 -11.11 6.80
C VAL A 47 -2.01 -10.46 6.78
N CYS A 48 -1.89 -9.23 7.29
CA CYS A 48 -0.62 -8.52 7.39
C CYS A 48 0.29 -9.07 8.48
N ALA A 49 -0.26 -9.65 9.55
CA ALA A 49 0.50 -10.32 10.60
C ALA A 49 0.94 -11.74 10.20
N GLY A 50 0.14 -12.41 9.36
CA GLY A 50 0.41 -13.75 8.85
C GLY A 50 1.42 -13.78 7.71
N LEU A 51 1.65 -12.66 7.02
CA LEU A 51 2.71 -12.57 6.01
C LEU A 51 4.09 -12.65 6.69
N GLN A 52 4.77 -13.77 6.47
CA GLN A 52 6.14 -14.01 6.93
C GLN A 52 7.11 -13.73 5.77
N PRO A 53 7.85 -12.62 5.78
CA PRO A 53 8.83 -12.36 4.72
C PRO A 53 9.94 -13.42 4.75
N SER A 54 10.28 -13.98 3.59
CA SER A 54 11.41 -14.89 3.43
C SER A 54 12.68 -14.13 3.06
N ARG A 55 13.85 -14.78 3.21
CA ARG A 55 15.13 -14.20 2.76
C ARG A 55 15.10 -13.86 1.27
N GLU A 56 14.48 -14.71 0.47
CA GLU A 56 14.35 -14.54 -0.98
C GLU A 56 13.50 -13.30 -1.32
N MET A 57 12.41 -13.07 -0.58
CA MET A 57 11.57 -11.88 -0.74
C MET A 57 12.27 -10.58 -0.37
N CYS A 58 13.12 -10.60 0.67
CA CYS A 58 13.80 -9.41 1.17
C CYS A 58 15.08 -9.06 0.40
N ALA A 59 15.71 -10.05 -0.24
CA ALA A 59 16.98 -9.91 -0.97
C ALA A 59 18.06 -9.15 -0.17
N ASP A 60 19.07 -8.59 -0.85
CA ASP A 60 20.13 -7.80 -0.20
C ASP A 60 19.91 -6.28 -0.34
N SER A 61 18.95 -5.85 -1.17
CA SER A 61 18.57 -4.44 -1.33
C SER A 61 17.07 -4.24 -1.51
N ARG A 62 16.60 -3.01 -1.22
CA ARG A 62 15.18 -2.63 -1.40
C ARG A 62 14.73 -2.81 -2.86
N ASP A 63 15.57 -2.45 -3.82
CA ASP A 63 15.19 -2.51 -5.23
C ASP A 63 15.08 -3.96 -5.72
N GLU A 64 15.97 -4.84 -5.27
CA GLU A 64 15.86 -6.29 -5.53
C GLU A 64 14.59 -6.88 -4.91
N ALA A 65 14.27 -6.54 -3.66
CA ALA A 65 13.05 -6.98 -3.01
C ALA A 65 11.79 -6.55 -3.78
N LEU A 66 11.78 -5.31 -4.29
CA LEU A 66 10.66 -4.81 -5.08
C LEU A 66 10.54 -5.51 -6.43
N ILE A 67 11.65 -5.79 -7.11
CA ILE A 67 11.66 -6.58 -8.36
C ILE A 67 11.08 -7.97 -8.10
N TYR A 68 11.52 -8.63 -7.04
CA TYR A 68 11.02 -9.95 -6.67
C TYR A 68 9.51 -9.95 -6.41
N LEU A 69 9.01 -8.97 -5.64
CA LEU A 69 7.58 -8.85 -5.34
C LEU A 69 6.74 -8.62 -6.61
N VAL A 70 7.24 -7.85 -7.58
CA VAL A 70 6.57 -7.64 -8.88
C VAL A 70 6.52 -8.93 -9.69
N CYS A 71 7.63 -9.68 -9.76
CA CYS A 71 7.66 -10.99 -10.41
C CYS A 71 6.65 -11.96 -9.76
N LEU A 72 6.66 -12.04 -8.42
CA LEU A 72 5.76 -12.90 -7.67
C LEU A 72 4.28 -12.54 -7.88
N GLU A 73 3.95 -11.25 -7.96
CA GLU A 73 2.59 -10.80 -8.31
C GLU A 73 2.17 -11.25 -9.71
N ALA A 74 3.06 -11.19 -10.69
CA ALA A 74 2.77 -11.62 -12.06
C ALA A 74 2.58 -13.14 -12.16
N GLU A 75 3.39 -13.91 -11.44
CA GLU A 75 3.30 -15.38 -11.39
C GLU A 75 2.06 -15.90 -10.65
N THR A 76 1.56 -15.13 -9.67
CA THR A 76 0.39 -15.49 -8.86
C THR A 76 -0.89 -14.76 -9.28
N ALA A 77 -0.86 -14.08 -10.43
CA ALA A 77 -2.03 -13.45 -11.02
C ALA A 77 -3.06 -14.54 -11.46
N PRO A 78 -4.35 -14.36 -11.15
CA PRO A 78 -5.41 -15.31 -11.51
C PRO A 78 -5.77 -15.30 -13.00
#